data_AF-A0A9D1ZKQ1-F1
#
_entry.id   AF-A0A9D1ZKQ1-F1
#
_cell.length_a   1.000
_cell.length_b   1.000
_cell.length_c   1.000
_cell.angle_alpha   90.00
_cell.angle_beta   90.00
_cell.angle_gamma   90.00
#
_symmetry.space_group_name_H-M   'P 1'
#
loop_
_entity.id
_entity.type
_entity.pdbx_description
1 polymer ?
#
loop_
_entity_poly.entity_id
_entity_poly.type
_entity_poly.pdbx_seq_one_letter_code
_entity_poly.pdbx_strand_id
1 'polypeptide(L)' 'MPNQEIFLKNICYTPLVFERFNKKLKLDLSESEIKQLVNQIISADNTTFQKSGKNYYLRHEKIELVINSFNYRLITANRL' A
#
# COMPACT_ATOMS: atom_id res chain seq x y z
N MET A 1 -3.61 -7.57 14.09
CA MET A 1 -3.15 -6.69 13.00
C MET A 1 -2.54 -5.44 13.61
N PRO A 2 -1.51 -4.83 13.01
CA PRO A 2 -1.12 -3.47 13.36
C PRO A 2 -2.27 -2.49 13.10
N ASN A 3 -2.32 -1.39 13.85
CA ASN A 3 -3.24 -0.29 13.58
C ASN A 3 -2.69 0.62 12.46
N GLN A 4 -3.51 1.58 11.99
CA GLN A 4 -3.15 2.52 10.92
C GLN A 4 -1.87 3.31 11.23
N GLU A 5 -1.70 3.79 12.46
CA GLU A 5 -0.52 4.54 12.89
C GLU A 5 0.79 3.75 12.72
N ILE A 6 0.79 2.45 13.02
CA ILE A 6 1.95 1.59 12.81
C ILE A 6 2.27 1.49 11.31
N PHE A 7 1.27 1.38 10.44
CA PHE A 7 1.51 1.38 8.99
C PHE A 7 2.09 2.70 8.50
N LEU A 8 1.50 3.84 8.88
CA LEU A 8 1.97 5.17 8.47
C LEU A 8 3.41 5.43 8.92
N LYS A 9 3.77 5.00 10.14
CA LYS A 9 5.11 5.21 10.70
C LYS A 9 6.18 4.34 10.04
N ASN A 10 5.83 3.13 9.60
CA ASN A 10 6.81 2.13 9.16
C ASN A 10 6.83 1.89 7.64
N ILE A 11 5.81 2.34 6.90
CA ILE A 11 5.74 2.11 5.45
C ILE A 11 7.02 2.62 4.77
N CYS A 12 7.65 1.74 4.00
CA CYS A 12 8.84 2.08 3.24
C CYS A 12 8.71 1.64 1.78
N TYR A 13 9.54 2.26 0.93
CA TYR A 13 9.43 2.17 -0.52
C TYR A 13 10.79 1.83 -1.13
N THR A 14 10.75 1.28 -2.34
CA THR A 14 11.93 1.10 -3.20
C THR A 14 11.58 1.65 -4.58
N PRO A 15 12.53 2.18 -5.37
CA PRO A 15 12.22 2.73 -6.70
C PRO A 15 11.32 1.82 -7.57
N LEU A 16 11.61 0.52 -7.58
CA LEU A 16 10.85 -0.50 -8.32
C LEU A 16 9.36 -0.59 -7.94
N VAL A 17 8.98 -0.16 -6.73
CA VAL A 17 7.57 -0.21 -6.30
C VAL A 17 6.73 0.83 -7.02
N PHE A 18 7.30 2.00 -7.32
CA PHE A 18 6.56 3.09 -7.96
C PHE A 18 6.21 2.71 -9.41
N GLU A 19 7.17 2.11 -10.13
CA GLU A 19 6.93 1.56 -11.47
C GLU A 19 5.85 0.47 -11.45
N ARG A 20 5.92 -0.47 -10.50
CA ARG A 20 4.92 -1.54 -10.35
C ARG A 20 3.54 -0.99 -10.02
N PHE A 21 3.46 0.01 -9.15
CA PHE A 21 2.23 0.65 -8.74
C PHE A 21 1.49 1.25 -9.95
N ASN A 22 2.18 2.11 -10.72
CA ASN A 22 1.64 2.71 -11.94
C ASN A 22 1.23 1.65 -12.97
N LYS A 23 2.10 0.67 -13.24
CA LYS A 23 1.82 -0.41 -14.19
C LYS A 23 0.58 -1.23 -13.79
N LYS A 24 0.43 -1.56 -12.52
CA LYS A 24 -0.67 -2.41 -12.02
C LYS A 24 -2.00 -1.68 -11.97
N LEU A 25 -2.00 -0.38 -11.67
CA LEU A 25 -3.21 0.43 -11.62
C LEU A 25 -3.53 1.12 -12.95
N LYS A 26 -2.64 1.05 -13.94
CA LYS A 26 -2.70 1.79 -15.22
C LYS A 26 -2.78 3.31 -14.99
N LEU A 27 -1.91 3.79 -14.11
CA LEU A 27 -1.77 5.21 -13.76
C LEU A 27 -0.39 5.72 -14.18
N ASP A 28 -0.21 7.04 -14.16
CA ASP A 28 1.06 7.71 -14.38
C ASP A 28 1.28 8.76 -13.28
N LEU A 29 1.48 8.27 -12.05
CA LEU A 29 1.69 9.10 -10.87
C LEU A 29 3.18 9.25 -10.57
N SER A 30 3.56 10.43 -10.06
CA SER A 30 4.86 10.65 -9.44
C SER A 30 5.01 9.87 -8.13
N GLU A 31 6.25 9.69 -7.66
CA GLU A 31 6.50 9.04 -6.36
C GLU A 31 5.77 9.73 -5.20
N SER A 32 5.66 11.06 -5.26
CA SER A 32 4.99 11.86 -4.22
C SER A 32 3.49 11.58 -4.20
N GLU A 33 2.85 11.56 -5.37
CA GLU A 33 1.42 11.24 -5.49
C GLU A 33 1.13 9.81 -5.05
N ILE A 34 2.01 8.85 -5.38
CA ILE A 34 1.88 7.47 -4.90
C ILE A 34 1.95 7.41 -3.37
N LYS A 35 2.90 8.10 -2.74
CA LYS A 35 3.00 8.15 -1.26
C LYS A 35 1.77 8.79 -0.63
N GLN A 36 1.24 9.85 -1.23
CA GLN A 36 0.01 10.50 -0.77
C GLN A 36 -1.19 9.55 -0.85
N LEU A 37 -1.37 8.86 -1.98
CA LEU A 37 -2.45 7.89 -2.17
C LEU A 37 -2.32 6.70 -1.20
N VAL A 38 -1.11 6.21 -0.97
CA VAL A 38 -0.87 5.14 0.02
C VAL A 38 -1.25 5.60 1.43
N ASN A 39 -0.86 6.81 1.83
CA ASN A 39 -1.24 7.36 3.13
C ASN A 39 -2.76 7.53 3.25
N GLN A 40 -3.44 8.02 2.21
CA GLN A 40 -4.90 8.13 2.17
C GLN A 40 -5.57 6.76 2.36
N ILE A 41 -5.11 5.74 1.65
CA ILE A 41 -5.61 4.37 1.80
C ILE A 41 -5.38 3.84 3.22
N ILE A 42 -4.20 4.05 3.80
CA ILE A 42 -3.90 3.58 5.17
C ILE A 42 -4.80 4.29 6.20
N SER A 43 -5.03 5.60 6.04
CA SER A 43 -5.79 6.42 6.99
C SER A 43 -7.30 6.30 6.86
N ALA A 44 -7.83 5.78 5.75
CA ALA A 44 -9.27 5.72 5.54
C ALA A 44 -9.96 4.71 6.47
N ASP A 45 -11.07 5.14 7.09
CA ASP A 45 -11.83 4.34 8.07
C ASP A 45 -12.42 3.06 7.48
N ASN A 46 -12.73 3.06 6.18
CA ASN A 46 -13.29 1.93 5.46
C ASN A 46 -12.22 1.00 4.84
N THR A 47 -10.93 1.23 5.14
CA THR A 47 -9.87 0.32 4.69
C THR A 47 -9.90 -0.97 5.50
N THR A 48 -9.96 -2.09 4.80
CA THR A 48 -9.92 -3.41 5.45
C THR A 48 -8.48 -3.92 5.51
N PHE A 49 -8.10 -4.46 6.67
CA PHE A 49 -6.75 -4.94 6.95
C PHE A 49 -6.75 -6.45 7.12
N GLN A 50 -6.00 -7.14 6.27
CA GLN A 50 -5.81 -8.59 6.36
C GLN A 50 -4.32 -8.92 6.33
N LYS A 51 -3.91 -10.01 7.00
CA LYS A 51 -2.59 -10.62 6.82
C LYS A 51 -2.76 -12.02 6.27
N SER A 52 -1.94 -12.36 5.29
CA SER A 52 -1.77 -13.74 4.82
C SER A 52 -0.29 -14.01 4.60
N GLY A 53 0.23 -15.03 5.29
CA GLY A 53 1.65 -15.37 5.27
C GLY A 53 2.56 -14.18 5.61
N LYS A 54 3.42 -13.80 4.65
CA LYS A 54 4.44 -12.75 4.78
C LYS A 54 3.94 -11.35 4.44
N ASN A 55 2.65 -11.17 4.12
CA ASN A 55 2.12 -9.92 3.61
C ASN A 55 0.88 -9.45 4.37
N TYR A 56 0.77 -8.13 4.51
CA TYR A 56 -0.46 -7.40 4.79
C TYR A 56 -1.12 -6.99 3.47
N TYR A 57 -2.45 -7.03 3.47
CA TYR A 57 -3.33 -6.65 2.37
C TYR A 57 -4.26 -5.58 2.92
N LEU A 58 -4.14 -4.36 2.39
CA LEU A 58 -4.96 -3.21 2.75
C LEU A 58 -5.86 -2.91 1.57
N ARG A 59 -7.17 -3.09 1.72
CA ARG A 59 -8.13 -2.87 0.64
C ARG A 59 -8.98 -1.64 0.91
N HIS A 60 -8.97 -0.73 -0.04
CA HIS A 60 -9.79 0.48 -0.03
C HIS A 60 -10.39 0.64 -1.42
N GLU A 61 -11.73 0.66 -1.47
CA GLU A 61 -12.49 0.65 -2.73
C GLU A 61 -12.01 -0.45 -3.70
N LYS A 62 -11.44 -0.05 -4.85
CA LYS A 62 -10.95 -0.95 -5.90
C LYS A 62 -9.43 -1.14 -5.88
N ILE A 63 -8.75 -0.70 -4.81
CA ILE A 63 -7.30 -0.79 -4.68
C ILE A 63 -6.94 -1.69 -3.50
N GLU A 64 -6.01 -2.62 -3.74
CA GLU A 64 -5.37 -3.42 -2.71
C GLU A 64 -3.87 -3.10 -2.66
N LEU A 65 -3.39 -2.60 -1.52
CA LEU A 65 -1.96 -2.49 -1.23
C LEU A 65 -1.46 -3.79 -0.63
N VAL A 66 -0.33 -4.28 -1.14
CA VAL A 66 0.36 -5.45 -0.59
C VAL A 66 1.64 -4.97 0.08
N ILE A 67 1.74 -5.16 1.38
CA ILE A 67 2.83 -4.65 2.22
C ILE A 67 3.52 -5.84 2.89
N ASN A 68 4.84 -5.90 2.87
CA ASN A 68 5.57 -6.95 3.56
C ASN A 68 5.38 -6.85 5.08
N SER A 69 5.12 -7.96 5.76
CA SER A 69 4.79 -7.95 7.19
C SER A 69 5.98 -7.82 8.13
N PHE A 70 7.20 -8.03 7.62
CA PHE A 70 8.43 -7.96 8.41
C PHE A 70 9.02 -6.55 8.43
N ASN A 71 9.07 -5.88 7.27
CA ASN A 71 9.73 -4.59 7.12
C ASN A 71 8.83 -3.46 6.61
N TYR A 72 7.52 -3.70 6.49
CA TYR A 72 6.54 -2.70 6.03
C TYR A 72 6.85 -2.11 4.65
N ARG A 73 7.63 -2.81 3.82
CA ARG A 73 7.87 -2.39 2.44
C ARG A 73 6.62 -2.58 1.61
N LEU A 74 6.18 -1.52 0.91
CA LEU A 74 5.17 -1.67 -0.14
C LEU A 74 5.73 -2.58 -1.25
N ILE A 75 5.02 -3.65 -1.58
CA ILE A 75 5.43 -4.64 -2.60
C ILE A 75 4.79 -4.30 -3.94
N THR A 76 3.49 -4.00 -3.93
CA THR A 76 2.70 -3.63 -5.10
C THR A 76 1.36 -3.03 -4.66
N ALA A 77 0.66 -2.40 -5.61
CA ALA A 77 -0.78 -2.20 -5.53
C ALA A 77 -1.47 -3.02 -6.64
N ASN A 78 -2.71 -3.46 -6.41
CA ASN A 78 -3.52 -4.16 -7.40
C ASN A 78 -4.90 -3.50 -7.50
N ARG A 79 -5.49 -3.57 -8.69
CA ARG A 79 -6.91 -3.26 -8.88
C ARG A 79 -7.74 -4.52 -8.58
N LEU A 80 -8.78 -4.38 -7.76
CA LEU A 80 -9.78 -5.42 -7.47
C LEU A 80 -10.85 -5.50 -8.57
#